data_AF-A0AA39LN22-F1
#
_entry.id   AF-A0AA39LN22-F1
#
_cell.length_a   1.000
_cell.length_b   1.000
_cell.length_c   1.000
_cell.angle_alpha   90.00
_cell.angle_beta   90.00
_cell.angle_gamma   90.00
#
_symmetry.space_group_name_H-M   'P 1'
#
loop_
_entity.id
_entity.type
_entity.pdbx_description
1 polymer ?
#
loop_
_entity_poly.entity_id
_entity_poly.type
_entity_poly.pdbx_seq_one_letter_code
_entity_poly.pdbx_strand_id
1 'polypeptide(L)'
;MDLRTSPLTPAMRHTPKKLPAVSPRARTTRPSKPQTRSLLRTNSMEKFSDRDMKLRMTEEKLKVACDGMLKNLDNARKRMTEDLTNVHRVAELEIRQHDAEKMYGELSAELESVQKATEQRINEDLAKIERSKEKVAKLEKIVQQPWHAVNQPVEITHNFIQKFEQDLQRMTEIARIMEEC
;
A
#
# COMPACT_ATOMS: atom_id res chain seq x y z
N MET A 1 -17.44 9.47 -25.17
CA MET A 1 -17.05 8.57 -24.06
C MET A 1 -17.29 9.34 -22.78
N ASP A 2 -18.47 9.14 -22.18
CA ASP A 2 -18.91 9.86 -21.00
C ASP A 2 -18.26 9.27 -19.73
N LEU A 3 -17.42 10.07 -19.06
CA LEU A 3 -16.84 9.71 -17.76
C LEU A 3 -17.87 9.97 -16.66
N ARG A 4 -18.68 8.95 -16.34
CA ARG A 4 -19.51 8.94 -15.14
C ARG A 4 -18.61 8.84 -13.90
N THR A 5 -18.52 9.94 -13.16
CA THR A 5 -17.99 9.99 -11.80
C THR A 5 -18.93 9.28 -10.84
N SER A 6 -18.47 8.21 -10.20
CA SER A 6 -19.15 7.61 -9.04
C SER A 6 -18.93 8.48 -7.79
N PRO A 7 -19.94 8.67 -6.92
CA PRO A 7 -19.82 9.50 -5.74
C PRO A 7 -19.16 8.75 -4.57
N LEU A 8 -18.32 9.47 -3.82
CA LEU A 8 -17.72 9.05 -2.55
C LEU A 8 -18.79 8.73 -1.51
N THR A 9 -18.67 7.58 -0.86
CA THR A 9 -19.45 7.15 0.30
C THR A 9 -19.17 8.03 1.53
N PRO A 10 -20.18 8.46 2.32
CA PRO A 10 -19.93 9.20 3.56
C PRO A 10 -19.53 8.25 4.70
N ALA A 11 -18.34 8.48 5.25
CA ALA A 11 -17.86 7.83 6.46
C ALA A 11 -18.75 8.15 7.68
N MET A 12 -18.87 7.17 8.56
CA MET A 12 -19.68 7.18 9.77
C MET A 12 -19.34 8.34 10.71
N ARG A 13 -20.37 9.09 11.10
CA ARG A 13 -20.27 10.13 12.14
C ARG A 13 -20.16 9.47 13.52
N HIS A 14 -18.99 9.52 14.14
CA HIS A 14 -18.85 9.28 15.57
C HIS A 14 -19.35 10.50 16.34
N THR A 15 -20.35 10.31 17.21
CA THR A 15 -20.82 11.32 18.16
C THR A 15 -19.87 11.39 19.37
N PRO A 16 -19.53 12.59 19.89
CA PRO A 16 -18.81 12.67 21.15
C PRO A 16 -19.75 12.36 22.33
N LYS A 17 -19.34 11.43 23.19
CA LYS A 17 -19.99 11.13 24.48
C LYS A 17 -19.97 12.39 25.37
N LYS A 18 -21.14 12.75 25.90
CA LYS A 18 -21.33 13.72 27.00
C LYS A 18 -20.46 13.31 28.20
N LEU A 19 -19.64 14.24 28.70
CA LEU A 19 -19.04 14.14 30.04
C LEU A 19 -19.97 14.79 31.08
N PRO A 20 -20.06 14.25 32.31
CA PRO A 20 -20.98 14.75 33.33
C PRO A 20 -20.51 16.09 33.93
N ALA A 21 -21.50 16.87 34.38
CA ALA A 21 -21.34 18.18 34.99
C ALA A 21 -20.48 18.12 36.27
N VAL A 22 -19.51 19.02 36.37
CA VAL A 22 -18.72 19.23 37.58
C VAL A 22 -19.55 20.06 38.57
N SER A 23 -19.61 19.54 39.80
CA SER A 23 -20.34 20.04 40.96
C SER A 23 -20.03 21.51 41.33
N PRO A 24 -20.97 22.26 41.95
CA PRO A 24 -20.75 23.65 42.34
C PRO A 24 -19.73 23.77 43.48
N ARG A 25 -18.74 24.63 43.28
CA ARG A 25 -17.70 24.96 44.27
C ARG A 25 -18.28 25.73 45.47
N ALA A 26 -17.73 25.42 46.64
CA ALA A 26 -18.19 25.85 47.96
C ALA A 26 -18.32 27.37 48.15
N ARG A 27 -19.39 27.72 48.88
CA ARG A 27 -19.76 29.04 49.41
C ARG A 27 -18.69 29.56 50.38
N THR A 28 -17.95 30.60 50.00
CA THR A 28 -17.09 31.34 50.92
C THR A 28 -17.91 32.27 51.80
N THR A 29 -17.64 32.19 53.10
CA THR A 29 -18.24 32.98 54.17
C THR A 29 -17.68 34.41 54.19
N ARG A 30 -18.59 35.32 54.49
CA ARG A 30 -18.44 36.78 54.64
C ARG A 30 -17.59 37.13 55.88
N PRO A 31 -16.66 38.10 55.81
CA PRO A 31 -16.25 38.86 56.97
C PRO A 31 -17.03 40.18 57.08
N SER A 32 -17.29 40.55 58.32
CA SER A 32 -18.01 41.71 58.82
C SER A 32 -17.39 43.05 58.42
N LYS A 33 -18.25 44.03 58.09
CA LYS A 33 -17.89 45.45 57.94
C LYS A 33 -17.70 46.08 59.32
N PRO A 34 -16.67 46.92 59.56
CA PRO A 34 -16.76 47.99 60.53
C PRO A 34 -17.52 49.17 59.91
N GLN A 35 -18.48 49.72 60.65
CA GLN A 35 -19.11 51.00 60.34
C GLN A 35 -18.06 52.12 60.43
N THR A 36 -17.87 52.86 59.34
CA THR A 36 -17.20 54.17 59.39
C THR A 36 -18.16 55.22 58.86
N ARG A 37 -18.23 56.29 59.65
CA ARG A 37 -19.19 57.39 59.67
C ARG A 37 -19.53 57.94 58.28
N SER A 38 -20.83 58.08 58.05
CA SER A 38 -21.40 58.98 57.06
C SER A 38 -20.89 60.40 57.33
N LEU A 39 -20.12 60.92 56.38
CA LEU A 39 -19.95 62.36 56.19
C LEU A 39 -20.46 62.65 54.79
N LEU A 40 -21.49 63.49 54.74
CA LEU A 40 -22.13 64.04 53.54
C LEU A 40 -21.07 64.38 52.49
N ARG A 41 -20.94 63.54 51.45
CA ARG A 41 -20.24 63.93 50.23
C ARG A 41 -21.14 64.93 49.53
N THR A 42 -20.72 66.19 49.57
CA THR A 42 -21.19 67.21 48.64
C THR A 42 -21.08 66.67 47.22
N ASN A 43 -22.19 66.69 46.49
CA ASN A 43 -22.19 66.49 45.05
C ASN A 43 -21.41 67.63 44.41
N SER A 44 -20.11 67.45 44.20
CA SER A 44 -19.35 68.28 43.26
C SER A 44 -19.81 67.87 41.86
N MET A 45 -20.82 68.58 41.32
CA MET A 45 -20.93 68.71 39.87
C MET A 45 -19.69 69.51 39.42
N GLU A 46 -18.58 68.83 39.18
CA GLU A 46 -17.52 69.38 38.35
C GLU A 46 -18.18 69.74 37.01
N LYS A 47 -18.42 71.03 36.80
CA LYS A 47 -18.86 71.56 35.51
C LYS A 47 -17.66 71.42 34.58
N PHE A 48 -17.54 70.26 33.96
CA PHE A 48 -16.53 70.03 32.94
C PHE A 48 -16.72 71.04 31.82
N SER A 49 -15.62 71.68 31.43
CA SER A 49 -15.66 72.59 30.30
C SER A 49 -15.99 71.81 29.02
N ASP A 50 -16.56 72.48 28.01
CA ASP A 50 -16.78 71.86 26.70
C ASP A 50 -15.50 71.27 26.11
N ARG A 51 -14.34 71.82 26.49
CA ARG A 51 -13.02 71.30 26.13
C ARG A 51 -12.75 69.94 26.78
N ASP A 52 -13.05 69.77 28.06
CA ASP A 52 -12.84 68.51 28.78
C ASP A 52 -13.77 67.39 28.28
N MET A 53 -15.00 67.76 27.89
CA MET A 53 -15.95 66.80 27.29
C MET A 53 -15.46 66.35 25.91
N LYS A 54 -14.98 67.28 25.08
CA LYS A 54 -14.38 66.94 23.77
C LYS A 54 -13.15 66.05 23.92
N LEU A 55 -12.27 66.34 24.88
CA LEU A 55 -11.08 65.53 25.16
C LEU A 55 -11.44 64.10 25.55
N ARG A 56 -12.42 63.90 26.44
CA ARG A 56 -12.90 62.55 26.78
C ARG A 56 -13.52 61.82 25.59
N MET A 57 -14.32 62.50 24.78
CA MET A 57 -14.88 61.91 23.56
C MET A 57 -13.80 61.50 22.56
N THR A 58 -12.72 62.27 22.43
CA THR A 58 -11.58 61.89 21.58
C THR A 58 -10.76 60.75 22.16
N GLU A 59 -10.57 60.71 23.48
CA GLU A 59 -9.89 59.62 24.18
C GLU A 59 -10.66 58.31 24.02
N GLU A 60 -11.98 58.33 24.19
CA GLU A 60 -12.81 57.13 24.00
C GLU A 60 -12.80 56.64 22.55
N LYS A 61 -12.84 57.56 21.57
CA LYS A 61 -12.69 57.21 20.14
C LYS A 61 -11.33 56.59 19.86
N LEU A 62 -10.26 57.13 20.43
CA LEU A 62 -8.92 56.60 20.28
C LEU A 62 -8.81 55.21 20.91
N LYS A 63 -9.38 55.02 22.11
CA LYS A 63 -9.43 53.74 22.80
C LYS A 63 -10.15 52.67 21.99
N VAL A 64 -11.33 52.98 21.44
CA VAL A 64 -12.08 52.07 20.56
C VAL A 64 -11.27 51.72 19.30
N ALA A 65 -10.58 52.70 18.71
CA ALA A 65 -9.71 52.45 17.56
C ALA A 65 -8.53 51.54 17.91
N CYS A 66 -7.87 51.79 19.04
CA CYS A 66 -6.77 50.96 19.55
C CYS A 66 -7.22 49.53 19.86
N ASP A 67 -8.36 49.35 20.52
CA ASP A 67 -8.93 48.02 20.80
C ASP A 67 -9.27 47.27 19.50
N GLY A 68 -9.81 47.98 18.50
CA GLY A 68 -10.04 47.44 17.17
C GLY A 68 -8.74 46.99 16.48
N MET A 69 -7.69 47.79 16.55
CA MET A 69 -6.37 47.43 16.01
C MET A 69 -5.77 46.21 16.71
N LEU A 70 -5.82 46.15 18.05
CA LEU A 70 -5.32 45.02 18.83
C LEU A 70 -6.05 43.72 18.43
N LYS A 71 -7.38 43.76 18.32
CA LYS A 71 -8.17 42.60 17.89
C LYS A 71 -7.80 42.13 16.48
N ASN A 72 -7.56 43.05 15.56
CA ASN A 72 -7.15 42.72 14.20
C ASN A 72 -5.76 42.08 14.16
N LEU A 73 -4.81 42.59 14.95
CA LEU A 73 -3.48 42.02 15.09
C LEU A 73 -3.52 40.63 15.71
N ASP A 74 -4.32 40.42 16.76
CA ASP A 74 -4.49 39.11 17.38
C ASP A 74 -5.08 38.09 16.38
N ASN A 75 -6.06 38.50 15.59
CA ASN A 75 -6.63 37.64 14.55
C ASN A 75 -5.62 37.34 13.44
N ALA A 76 -4.82 38.33 13.01
CA ALA A 76 -3.75 38.12 12.04
C ALA A 76 -2.69 37.16 12.57
N ARG A 77 -2.29 37.31 13.83
CA ARG A 77 -1.35 36.41 14.50
C ARG A 77 -1.87 34.97 14.54
N LYS A 78 -3.15 34.78 14.91
CA LYS A 78 -3.77 33.44 14.94
C LYS A 78 -3.76 32.77 13.57
N ARG A 79 -4.18 33.48 12.53
CA ARG A 79 -4.13 32.97 11.15
C ARG A 79 -2.71 32.61 10.72
N MET A 80 -1.74 33.48 10.99
CA MET A 80 -0.35 33.22 10.65
C MET A 80 0.22 31.99 11.37
N THR A 81 -0.15 31.78 12.64
CA THR A 81 0.23 30.56 13.37
C THR A 81 -0.41 29.32 12.76
N GLU A 82 -1.69 29.37 12.41
CA GLU A 82 -2.38 28.26 11.74
C GLU A 82 -1.75 27.95 10.37
N ASP A 83 -1.47 28.98 9.57
CA ASP A 83 -0.81 28.85 8.26
C ASP A 83 0.57 28.20 8.40
N LEU A 84 1.38 28.63 9.38
CA LEU A 84 2.68 28.01 9.65
C LEU A 84 2.56 26.53 10.02
N THR A 85 1.58 26.16 10.86
CA THR A 85 1.35 24.75 11.18
C THR A 85 0.88 23.94 9.98
N ASN A 86 0.07 24.53 9.11
CA ASN A 86 -0.41 23.88 7.89
C ASN A 86 0.72 23.67 6.88
N VAL A 87 1.61 24.65 6.70
CA VAL A 87 2.77 24.53 5.81
C VAL A 87 3.65 23.35 6.24
N HIS A 88 3.94 23.22 7.54
CA HIS A 88 4.73 22.09 8.04
C HIS A 88 4.05 20.75 7.76
N ARG A 89 2.74 20.66 8.02
CA ARG A 89 1.95 19.46 7.73
C ARG A 89 1.93 19.11 6.24
N VAL A 90 1.77 20.09 5.37
CA VAL A 90 1.77 19.87 3.90
C VAL A 90 3.14 19.35 3.45
N ALA A 91 4.23 19.94 3.94
CA ALA A 91 5.58 19.46 3.62
C ALA A 91 5.80 18.00 4.07
N GLU A 92 5.34 17.60 5.26
CA GLU A 92 5.40 16.19 5.68
C GLU A 92 4.59 15.26 4.77
N LEU A 93 3.41 15.70 4.32
CA LEU A 93 2.56 14.92 3.43
C LEU A 93 3.20 14.77 2.04
N GLU A 94 3.82 15.82 1.52
CA GLU A 94 4.54 15.77 0.24
C GLU A 94 5.73 14.81 0.29
N ILE A 95 6.50 14.81 1.38
CA ILE A 95 7.59 13.83 1.57
C ILE A 95 7.05 12.41 1.57
N ARG A 96 5.99 12.14 2.35
CA ARG A 96 5.38 10.80 2.39
C ARG A 96 4.79 10.38 1.06
N GLN A 97 4.20 11.31 0.31
CA GLN A 97 3.68 11.05 -1.02
C GLN A 97 4.81 10.65 -1.97
N HIS A 98 5.91 11.41 -2.00
CA HIS A 98 7.06 11.12 -2.84
C HIS A 98 7.68 9.75 -2.50
N ASP A 99 7.82 9.43 -1.21
CA ASP A 99 8.33 8.12 -0.77
C ASP A 99 7.39 6.98 -1.21
N ALA A 100 6.08 7.19 -1.12
CA ALA A 100 5.09 6.23 -1.59
C ALA A 100 5.18 6.03 -3.11
N GLU A 101 5.24 7.12 -3.89
CA GLU A 101 5.39 7.06 -5.36
C GLU A 101 6.66 6.30 -5.77
N LYS A 102 7.77 6.53 -5.07
CA LYS A 102 9.01 5.79 -5.29
C LYS A 102 8.83 4.28 -5.03
N MET A 103 8.25 3.92 -3.88
CA MET A 103 7.99 2.51 -3.55
C MET A 103 7.05 1.83 -4.56
N TYR A 104 6.03 2.55 -5.02
CA TYR A 104 5.14 2.04 -6.07
C TYR A 104 5.88 1.79 -7.38
N GLY A 105 6.79 2.69 -7.78
CA GLY A 105 7.63 2.51 -8.96
C GLY A 105 8.51 1.26 -8.88
N GLU A 106 9.20 1.09 -7.75
CA GLU A 106 10.06 -0.07 -7.50
C GLU A 106 9.26 -1.39 -7.52
N LEU A 107 8.13 -1.43 -6.80
CA LEU A 107 7.27 -2.62 -6.73
C LEU A 107 6.66 -2.95 -8.11
N SER A 108 6.26 -1.94 -8.88
CA SER A 108 5.71 -2.16 -10.21
C SER A 108 6.75 -2.76 -11.17
N ALA A 109 8.00 -2.29 -11.10
CA ALA A 109 9.09 -2.82 -11.92
C ALA A 109 9.43 -4.27 -11.53
N GLU A 110 9.45 -4.58 -10.23
CA GLU A 110 9.67 -5.95 -9.75
C GLU A 110 8.55 -6.89 -10.18
N LEU A 111 7.29 -6.45 -10.05
CA LEU A 111 6.14 -7.24 -10.48
C LEU A 111 6.17 -7.54 -11.97
N GLU A 112 6.51 -6.56 -12.81
CA GLU A 112 6.65 -6.76 -14.25
C GLU A 112 7.76 -7.77 -14.59
N SER A 113 8.90 -7.70 -13.87
CA SER A 113 10.00 -8.64 -14.01
C SER A 113 9.58 -10.08 -13.67
N VAL A 114 8.90 -10.26 -12.52
CA VAL A 114 8.39 -11.56 -12.09
C VAL A 114 7.35 -12.11 -13.06
N GLN A 115 6.45 -11.25 -13.55
CA GLN A 115 5.45 -11.64 -14.54
C GLN A 115 6.11 -12.13 -15.82
N LYS A 116 7.06 -11.37 -16.39
CA LYS A 116 7.82 -11.77 -17.60
C LYS A 116 8.56 -13.10 -17.41
N ALA A 117 9.23 -13.28 -16.27
CA ALA A 117 9.93 -14.53 -15.97
C ALA A 117 8.96 -15.72 -15.86
N THR A 118 7.78 -15.49 -15.29
CA THR A 118 6.73 -16.52 -15.17
C THR A 118 6.14 -16.87 -16.53
N GLU A 119 5.81 -15.87 -17.35
CA GLU A 119 5.32 -16.06 -18.72
C GLU A 119 6.32 -16.85 -19.57
N GLN A 120 7.61 -16.54 -19.46
CA GLN A 120 8.65 -17.29 -20.15
C GLN A 120 8.67 -18.77 -19.75
N ARG A 121 8.61 -19.07 -18.44
CA ARG A 121 8.58 -20.47 -17.96
C ARG A 121 7.34 -21.21 -18.45
N ILE A 122 6.17 -20.55 -18.42
CA ILE A 122 4.92 -21.13 -18.94
C ILE A 122 5.09 -21.47 -20.42
N ASN A 123 5.64 -20.57 -21.22
CA ASN A 123 5.86 -20.80 -22.65
C ASN A 123 6.83 -21.96 -22.91
N GLU A 124 7.91 -22.07 -22.13
CA GLU A 124 8.86 -23.18 -22.21
C GLU A 124 8.20 -24.53 -21.88
N ASP A 125 7.35 -24.57 -20.85
CA ASP A 125 6.63 -25.77 -20.45
C ASP A 125 5.55 -26.16 -21.46
N LEU A 126 4.83 -25.20 -22.03
CA LEU A 126 3.90 -25.44 -23.14
C LEU A 126 4.63 -26.05 -24.35
N ALA A 127 5.83 -25.57 -24.68
CA ALA A 127 6.64 -26.13 -25.75
C ALA A 127 7.14 -27.55 -25.45
N LYS A 128 7.38 -27.91 -24.18
CA LYS A 128 7.70 -29.29 -23.77
C LYS A 128 6.48 -30.20 -23.89
N ILE A 129 5.30 -29.71 -23.47
CA ILE A 129 4.04 -30.44 -23.58
C ILE A 129 3.74 -30.74 -25.04
N GLU A 130 3.90 -29.77 -25.94
CA GLU A 130 3.60 -29.96 -27.37
C GLU A 130 4.53 -31.01 -28.01
N ARG A 131 5.84 -30.95 -27.71
CA ARG A 131 6.79 -32.00 -28.11
C ARG A 131 6.42 -33.38 -27.54
N SER A 132 5.89 -33.42 -26.32
CA SER A 132 5.48 -34.67 -25.67
C SER A 132 4.22 -35.25 -26.32
N LYS A 133 3.25 -34.41 -26.69
CA LYS A 133 2.07 -34.84 -27.46
C LYS A 133 2.47 -35.47 -28.79
N GLU A 134 3.42 -34.88 -29.51
CA GLU A 134 3.91 -35.44 -30.78
C GLU A 134 4.52 -36.84 -30.60
N LYS A 135 5.31 -37.04 -29.53
CA LYS A 135 5.87 -38.36 -29.19
C LYS A 135 4.79 -39.37 -28.84
N VAL A 136 3.81 -38.98 -28.05
CA VAL A 136 2.67 -39.84 -27.70
C VAL A 136 1.88 -40.24 -28.94
N ALA A 137 1.60 -39.30 -29.85
CA ALA A 137 0.92 -39.60 -31.11
C ALA A 137 1.71 -40.58 -32.01
N LYS A 138 3.06 -40.49 -32.00
CA LYS A 138 3.92 -41.47 -32.70
C LYS A 138 3.86 -42.85 -32.05
N LEU A 139 3.90 -42.93 -30.72
CA LEU A 139 3.79 -44.19 -29.98
C LEU A 139 2.43 -44.85 -30.20
N GLU A 140 1.35 -44.07 -30.18
CA GLU A 140 0.00 -44.56 -30.46
C GLU A 140 -0.08 -45.23 -31.83
N LYS A 141 0.52 -44.62 -32.87
CA LYS A 141 0.61 -45.23 -34.21
C LYS A 141 1.36 -46.57 -34.19
N ILE A 142 2.43 -46.71 -33.42
CA ILE A 142 3.19 -47.96 -33.30
C ILE A 142 2.35 -49.03 -32.59
N VAL A 143 1.66 -48.69 -31.51
CA VAL A 143 0.81 -49.63 -30.76
C VAL A 143 -0.38 -50.11 -31.59
N GLN A 144 -0.94 -49.25 -32.44
CA GLN A 144 -2.04 -49.61 -33.34
C GLN A 144 -1.59 -50.41 -34.58
N GLN A 145 -0.28 -50.53 -34.84
CA GLN A 145 0.20 -51.37 -35.95
C GLN A 145 0.02 -52.86 -35.61
N PRO A 146 -0.43 -53.69 -36.57
CA PRO A 146 -0.48 -55.13 -36.39
C PRO A 146 0.89 -55.66 -35.99
N TRP A 147 0.94 -56.58 -35.01
CA TRP A 147 2.19 -57.18 -34.49
C TRP A 147 3.16 -57.57 -35.64
N HIS A 148 2.64 -58.21 -36.68
CA HIS A 148 3.43 -58.68 -37.83
C HIS A 148 4.11 -57.58 -38.68
N ALA A 149 3.75 -56.30 -38.51
CA ALA A 149 4.37 -55.18 -39.22
C ALA A 149 5.57 -54.57 -38.47
N VAL A 150 5.67 -54.79 -37.15
CA VAL A 150 6.71 -54.20 -36.27
C VAL A 150 7.92 -55.12 -36.15
N ASN A 151 7.70 -56.43 -36.15
CA ASN A 151 8.77 -57.42 -36.28
C ASN A 151 8.81 -57.92 -37.71
N GLN A 152 9.77 -57.47 -38.51
CA GLN A 152 10.23 -58.29 -39.62
C GLN A 152 10.66 -59.64 -39.03
N PRO A 153 10.13 -60.77 -39.52
CA PRO A 153 10.72 -62.07 -39.19
C PRO A 153 12.18 -61.97 -39.59
N VAL A 154 13.10 -62.13 -38.64
CA VAL A 154 14.50 -62.34 -38.99
C VAL A 154 14.52 -63.66 -39.74
N GLU A 155 14.52 -63.60 -41.07
CA GLU A 155 14.72 -64.78 -41.90
C GLU A 155 16.09 -65.33 -41.52
N ILE A 156 16.08 -66.47 -40.82
CA ILE A 156 17.29 -67.21 -40.52
C ILE A 156 17.83 -67.68 -41.86
N THR A 157 18.76 -66.89 -42.41
CA THR A 157 19.32 -67.17 -43.74
C THR A 157 20.00 -68.54 -43.75
N HIS A 158 19.92 -69.24 -44.87
CA HIS A 158 20.58 -70.54 -45.03
C HIS A 158 22.09 -70.47 -44.72
N ASN A 159 22.73 -69.34 -45.01
CA ASN A 159 24.14 -69.09 -44.67
C ASN A 159 24.41 -69.06 -43.17
N PHE A 160 23.47 -68.55 -42.35
CA PHE A 160 23.60 -68.57 -40.90
C PHE A 160 23.56 -70.01 -40.37
N ILE A 161 22.64 -70.83 -40.89
CA ILE A 161 22.50 -72.25 -40.53
C ILE A 161 23.78 -73.01 -40.89
N GLN A 162 24.29 -72.85 -42.11
CA GLN A 162 25.53 -73.49 -42.54
C GLN A 162 26.73 -73.08 -41.69
N LYS A 163 26.85 -71.79 -41.35
CA LYS A 163 27.94 -71.33 -40.49
C LYS A 163 27.85 -71.92 -39.09
N PHE A 164 26.64 -71.99 -38.54
CA PHE A 164 26.40 -72.58 -37.23
C PHE A 164 26.75 -74.09 -37.20
N GLU A 165 26.39 -74.83 -38.26
CA GLU A 165 26.77 -76.24 -38.41
C GLU A 165 28.29 -76.43 -38.49
N GLN A 166 28.98 -75.58 -39.26
CA GLN A 166 30.45 -75.63 -39.36
C GLN A 166 31.15 -75.27 -38.04
N ASP A 167 30.59 -74.33 -37.28
CA ASP A 167 31.14 -73.96 -35.98
C ASP A 167 30.91 -75.08 -34.95
N LEU A 168 29.77 -75.77 -35.00
CA LEU A 168 29.50 -76.98 -34.21
C LEU A 168 30.50 -78.10 -34.53
N GLN A 169 30.71 -78.42 -35.80
CA GLN A 169 31.69 -79.43 -36.22
C GLN A 169 33.10 -79.11 -35.75
N ARG A 170 33.50 -77.83 -35.83
CA ARG A 170 34.81 -77.37 -35.33
C ARG A 170 34.94 -77.52 -33.82
N MET A 171 33.89 -77.20 -33.05
CA MET A 171 33.90 -77.40 -31.61
C MET A 171 33.98 -78.88 -31.23
N THR A 172 33.28 -79.75 -31.94
CA THR A 172 33.34 -81.20 -31.72
C THR A 172 34.75 -81.75 -31.98
N GLU A 173 35.41 -81.28 -33.04
CA GLU A 173 36.78 -81.70 -33.36
C GLU A 173 37.80 -81.19 -32.33
N ILE A 174 37.65 -79.95 -31.85
CA ILE A 174 38.49 -79.42 -30.77
C ILE A 174 38.31 -80.26 -29.50
N ALA A 175 37.07 -80.60 -29.14
CA ALA A 175 36.79 -81.46 -27.99
C ALA A 175 37.44 -82.85 -28.14
N ARG A 176 37.36 -83.45 -29.34
CA ARG A 176 38.01 -84.74 -29.64
C ARG A 176 39.53 -84.68 -29.46
N ILE A 177 40.18 -83.64 -30.02
CA ILE A 177 41.63 -83.44 -29.89
C ILE A 177 42.02 -83.26 -28.41
N MET A 178 41.19 -82.56 -27.62
CA MET A 178 41.42 -82.36 -26.19
C MET A 178 41.27 -83.65 -25.37
N GLU A 179 40.44 -84.60 -25.79
CA GLU A 179 40.29 -85.92 -25.13
C GLU A 179 41.40 -86.91 -25.52
N GLU A 180 42.05 -86.72 -26.67
CA GLU A 180 43.15 -87.55 -27.17
C GLU A 180 44.55 -87.09 -26.70
N CYS A 181 44.66 -85.98 -25.96
CA CYS A 181 45.89 -85.46 -25.33
C CYS A 181 45.96 -85.83 -23.84
#